data_AF-A0A558ZUB2-F1
#
_entry.id   AF-A0A558ZUB2-F1
#
_cell.length_a   1.000
_cell.length_b   1.000
_cell.length_c   1.000
_cell.angle_alpha   90.00
_cell.angle_beta   90.00
_cell.angle_gamma   90.00
#
_symmetry.space_group_name_H-M   'P 1'
#
loop_
_entity.id
_entity.type
_entity.pdbx_description
1 polymer ?
#
loop_
_entity_poly.entity_id
_entity_poly.type
_entity_poly.pdbx_seq_one_letter_code
_entity_poly.pdbx_strand_id
1 'polypeptide(L)' 'VVRAALGEHIYTSFLEAKRIEWASYATFVSQWEIDNYLDLY' A
#
# COMPACT_ATOMS: atom_id res chain seq x y z
N VAL A 1 4.23 -11.17 18.87
CA VAL A 1 2.96 -11.89 19.07
C VAL A 1 2.32 -12.30 17.73
N VAL A 2 2.09 -11.38 16.79
CA VAL A 2 1.41 -11.66 15.50
C VAL A 2 2.15 -12.66 14.59
N ARG A 3 3.48 -12.56 14.45
CA ARG A 3 4.31 -13.48 13.62
C ARG A 3 4.26 -14.93 14.09
N ALA A 4 4.28 -15.15 15.41
CA ALA A 4 4.26 -16.48 16.01
C ALA A 4 2.86 -17.12 15.94
N ALA A 5 1.80 -16.31 15.93
CA ALA A 5 0.41 -16.78 15.84
C ALA A 5 0.02 -17.23 14.42
N LEU A 6 0.58 -16.61 13.38
CA LEU A 6 0.28 -16.93 11.98
C LEU A 6 1.21 -18.00 11.39
N GLY A 7 2.38 -18.21 11.99
CA GLY A 7 3.44 -19.02 11.39
C GLY A 7 4.15 -18.28 10.25
N GLU A 8 5.37 -18.71 9.94
CA GLU A 8 6.27 -17.99 9.01
C GLU A 8 5.70 -17.90 7.59
N HIS A 9 5.02 -18.95 7.13
CA HIS A 9 4.50 -19.03 5.76
C HIS A 9 3.24 -18.18 5.51
N ILE A 10 2.37 -17.98 6.52
CA ILE A 10 1.19 -17.12 6.36
C ILE A 10 1.59 -15.65 6.52
N TYR A 11 2.54 -15.37 7.40
CA TYR A 11 3.06 -14.01 7.58
C TYR A 11 3.72 -13.47 6.30
N THR A 12 4.52 -14.28 5.60
CA THR A 12 5.16 -13.86 4.34
C THR A 12 4.12 -13.58 3.26
N SER A 13 3.16 -14.48 3.04
CA SER A 13 2.09 -14.26 2.06
C SER A 13 1.23 -13.03 2.38
N PHE A 14 0.93 -12.78 3.65
CA PHE A 14 0.19 -11.58 4.07
C PHE A 14 0.99 -10.30 3.80
N LEU A 15 2.30 -10.31 4.09
CA LEU A 15 3.16 -9.16 3.85
C LEU A 15 3.27 -8.84 2.35
N GLU A 16 3.42 -9.87 1.51
CA GLU A 16 3.49 -9.71 0.06
C GLU A 16 2.17 -9.19 -0.53
N ALA A 17 1.03 -9.72 -0.09
CA ALA A 17 -0.29 -9.22 -0.50
C ALA A 17 -0.46 -7.73 -0.17
N LYS A 18 -0.07 -7.32 1.05
CA LYS A 18 -0.16 -5.91 1.46
C LYS A 18 0.82 -4.99 0.73
N ARG A 19 1.99 -5.50 0.34
CA ARG A 19 2.94 -4.74 -0.50
C ARG A 19 2.39 -4.49 -1.90
N ILE A 20 1.75 -5.48 -2.51
CA ILE A 20 1.11 -5.34 -3.83
C ILE A 20 -0.03 -4.31 -3.76
N GLU A 21 -0.86 -4.40 -2.72
CA GLU A 21 -1.95 -3.44 -2.47
C GLU A 21 -1.42 -2.01 -2.31
N TRP A 22 -0.36 -1.83 -1.52
CA TRP A 22 0.29 -0.53 -1.33
C TRP A 22 0.92 0.01 -2.62
N ALA A 23 1.60 -0.84 -3.39
CA ALA A 23 2.22 -0.44 -4.65
C ALA A 23 1.16 0.06 -5.65
N SER A 24 0.01 -0.63 -5.73
CA SER A 24 -1.12 -0.21 -6.55
C SER A 24 -1.67 1.16 -6.12
N TYR A 25 -1.88 1.36 -4.81
CA TYR A 25 -2.36 2.61 -4.26
C TYR A 25 -1.38 3.79 -4.49
N ALA A 26 -0.09 3.58 -4.28
CA ALA A 26 0.93 4.63 -4.42
C ALA A 26 1.17 5.07 -5.87
N THR A 27 0.75 4.27 -6.87
CA THR A 27 0.80 4.66 -8.29
C THR A 27 -0.41 5.49 -8.73
N PHE A 28 -1.45 5.57 -7.90
CA PHE A 28 -2.65 6.33 -8.23
C PHE A 28 -2.52 7.78 -7.75
N VAL A 29 -2.50 8.71 -8.70
CA VAL A 29 -2.61 10.14 -8.38
C VAL A 29 -4.09 10.44 -8.14
N SER A 30 -4.41 10.85 -6.93
CA SER A 30 -5.76 11.23 -6.52
C SER A 30 -6.17 12.56 -7.13
N GLN A 31 -7.48 12.76 -7.32
CA GLN A 31 -8.02 14.03 -7.81
C GLN A 31 -7.62 15.21 -6.91
N TRP A 32 -7.53 14.99 -5.59
CA TRP A 32 -7.05 16.00 -4.65
C TRP A 32 -5.61 16.43 -4.93
N GLU A 33 -4.71 15.50 -5.29
CA GLU A 33 -3.33 15.83 -5.66
C GLU A 33 -3.27 16.62 -6.97
N ILE A 34 -4.12 16.29 -7.94
CA ILE A 34 -4.26 17.06 -9.18
C ILE A 34 -4.71 18.48 -8.83
N ASP A 35 -5.82 18.63 -8.10
CA ASP A 35 -6.40 19.94 -7.79
C ASP A 35 -5.46 20.81 -6.93
N ASN A 36 -4.66 20.23 -6.03
CA ASN A 36 -3.74 21.00 -5.15
C ASN A 36 -2.40 21.32 -5.79
N TYR A 37 -1.88 20.47 -6.69
CA TYR A 37 -0.56 20.68 -7.27
C TYR A 37 -0.59 21.20 -8.70
N LEU A 38 -1.67 21.02 -9.47
CA LEU A 38 -1.80 21.63 -10.81
C LEU A 38 -2.30 23.08 -10.77
N ASP A 39 -3.20 23.47 -9.87
CA ASP A 39 -3.66 24.88 -9.80
C ASP A 39 -2.56 25.85 -9.31
N LEU A 40 -1.47 25.32 -8.77
CA LEU A 40 -0.33 26.07 -8.24
C LEU A 40 0.76 26.38 -9.28
N TYR A 41 0.65 25.86 -10.51
CA TYR A 41 1.59 26.10 -11.62
C TYR A 41 0.88 26.68 -12.85
#